data_AF-A0A354URU3-F1
#
_entry.id   AF-A0A354URU3-F1
#
_cell.length_a   1.000
_cell.length_b   1.000
_cell.length_c   1.000
_cell.angle_alpha   90.00
_cell.angle_beta   90.00
_cell.angle_gamma   90.00
#
_symmetry.space_group_name_H-M   'P 1'
#
loop_
_entity.id
_entity.type
_entity.pdbx_description
1 polymer ?
#
loop_
_entity_poly.entity_id
_entity_poly.type
_entity_poly.pdbx_seq_one_letter_code
_entity_poly.pdbx_strand_id
1 'polypeptide(L)' 'HSPKIDRIEVIKKGKVRRAKLYYLRGRTGKAAKVKEVL' A
#
# COMPACT_ATOMS: atom_id res chain seq x y z
N HIS A 1 19.23 2.58 -4.45
CA HIS A 1 19.43 1.21 -3.93
C HIS A 1 20.25 1.32 -2.67
N SER A 2 19.75 0.82 -1.54
CA SER A 2 20.39 0.99 -0.21
C SER A 2 20.84 -0.37 0.31
N PRO A 3 22.08 -0.51 0.81
CA PRO A 3 22.62 -1.80 1.28
C PRO A 3 22.03 -2.26 2.63
N LYS A 4 21.21 -1.43 3.30
CA LYS A 4 20.60 -1.79 4.60
C LYS A 4 19.37 -2.69 4.47
N ILE A 5 18.78 -2.79 3.28
CA ILE A 5 17.58 -3.61 3.05
C ILE A 5 18.02 -4.89 2.37
N ASP A 6 17.87 -6.01 3.07
CA ASP A 6 18.23 -7.35 2.59
C ASP A 6 17.19 -7.89 1.58
N ARG A 7 15.91 -7.97 1.99
CA ARG A 7 14.81 -8.50 1.17
C ARG A 7 13.51 -7.74 1.38
N ILE A 8 12.71 -7.63 0.32
CA ILE A 8 11.36 -7.06 0.36
C ILE A 8 10.38 -8.13 -0.13
N GLU A 9 9.39 -8.46 0.70
CA GLU A 9 8.33 -9.41 0.34
C GLU A 9 6.98 -8.68 0.28
N VAL A 10 6.22 -8.96 -0.78
CA VAL A 10 4.88 -8.40 -0.95
C VAL A 10 3.87 -9.35 -0.31
N ILE A 11 3.35 -8.95 0.85
CA ILE A 11 2.38 -9.75 1.61
C ILE A 11 1.00 -9.75 0.94
N LYS A 12 0.54 -8.58 0.45
CA LYS A 12 -0.77 -8.42 -0.22
C LYS A 12 -0.71 -7.39 -1.34
N LYS A 13 -1.43 -7.66 -2.42
CA LYS A 13 -1.55 -6.75 -3.57
C LYS A 13 -2.89 -6.01 -3.51
N GLY A 14 -2.83 -4.69 -3.31
CA GLY A 14 -4.02 -3.83 -3.33
C GLY A 14 -4.32 -3.29 -4.73
N LYS A 15 -5.60 -3.27 -5.13
CA LYS A 15 -6.07 -2.65 -6.37
C LYS A 15 -6.42 -1.18 -6.11
N VAL A 16 -5.66 -0.28 -6.72
CA VAL A 16 -5.87 1.18 -6.64
C VAL A 16 -5.89 1.79 -8.03
N ARG A 17 -6.61 2.90 -8.19
CA ARG A 17 -6.65 3.66 -9.46
C ARG A 17 -5.61 4.79 -9.52
N ARG A 18 -5.10 5.24 -8.37
CA ARG A 18 -4.14 6.35 -8.26
C ARG A 18 -2.75 5.79 -7.99
N ALA A 19 -1.73 6.32 -8.67
CA ALA A 19 -0.33 5.94 -8.44
C ALA A 19 0.19 6.41 -7.06
N LYS A 20 -0.24 7.59 -6.60
CA LYS A 20 0.10 8.15 -5.28
C LYS A 20 -1.11 8.07 -4.34
N LEU A 21 -0.92 7.49 -3.16
CA LEU A 21 -1.98 7.21 -2.19
C LEU A 21 -2.11 8.27 -1.07
N TYR A 22 -1.85 9.54 -1.37
CA TYR A 22 -1.91 10.60 -0.35
C TYR A 22 -3.28 10.78 0.29
N TYR A 23 -4.35 10.40 -0.42
CA TYR A 23 -5.71 10.40 0.12
C TYR A 23 -5.90 9.45 1.32
N LEU A 24 -5.00 8.49 1.52
CA LEU A 24 -5.01 7.63 2.70
C LEU A 24 -4.55 8.36 3.97
N ARG A 25 -3.79 9.46 3.87
CA ARG A 25 -3.29 10.20 5.05
C ARG A 25 -4.42 10.78 5.91
N GLY A 26 -5.55 11.12 5.31
CA GLY A 26 -6.73 11.62 6.01
C GLY A 26 -7.77 10.55 6.34
N ARG A 27 -7.50 9.26 6.07
CA ARG A 27 -8.43 8.16 6.31
C ARG A 27 -7.87 7.24 7.38
N THR A 28 -8.74 6.77 8.29
CA THR A 28 -8.35 5.87 9.38
C THR A 28 -9.29 4.66 9.46
N GLY A 29 -8.81 3.60 10.12
CA GLY A 29 -9.57 2.38 10.36
C GLY A 29 -10.06 1.70 9.07
N LYS A 30 -11.32 1.27 9.07
CA LYS A 30 -11.94 0.55 7.94
C LYS A 30 -11.94 1.37 6.64
N ALA A 31 -11.98 2.70 6.73
CA ALA A 31 -12.02 3.59 5.56
C ALA A 31 -10.68 3.70 4.81
N ALA A 32 -9.57 3.36 5.46
CA ALA A 32 -8.24 3.35 4.85
C ALA A 32 -7.92 2.01 4.15
N LYS A 33 -8.73 0.97 4.34
CA LYS A 33 -8.48 -0.35 3.79
C LYS A 33 -8.67 -0.33 2.26
N VAL A 34 -7.62 -0.73 1.55
CA VAL A 34 -7.60 -0.85 0.09
C VAL A 34 -8.17 -2.20 -0.33
N LYS A 35 -8.91 -2.25 -1.44
CA LYS A 35 -9.44 -3.50 -2.02
C LYS A 35 -8.28 -4.37 -2.51
N GLU A 36 -8.39 -5.68 -2.29
CA GLU A 36 -7.41 -6.64 -2.79
C GLU A 36 -7.57 -6.84 -4.30
N VAL A 37 -6.47 -7.11 -5.00
CA VAL A 37 -6.52 -7.63 -6.36
C VAL A 37 -6.93 -9.09 -6.23
N LEU A 38 -8.20 -9.39 -6.50
CA LEU A 38 -8.65 -10.75 -6.80
C LEU A 38 -8.06 -11.18 -8.16
#